data_AF-A0A4R8UFI7-F1
#
_entry.id   AF-A0A4R8UFI7-F1
#
_cell.length_a   1.000
_cell.length_b   1.000
_cell.length_c   1.000
_cell.angle_alpha   90.00
_cell.angle_beta   90.00
_cell.angle_gamma   90.00
#
_symmetry.space_group_name_H-M   'P 1'
#
loop_
_entity.id
_entity.type
_entity.pdbx_description
1 polymer ?
#
loop_
_entity_poly.entity_id
_entity_poly.type
_entity_poly.pdbx_seq_one_letter_code
_entity_poly.pdbx_strand_id
1 'polypeptide(L)'
;MVAGRAARERRSALGSTLLVFDAIDFAIATALSVIAIVVQAFWLVLANRLLCRVDGYPRGLGAFAIVGGVALLAGMALVGIGLVLQPGVETPLWFLGVAVGLFGWVSMPVWFLLVAVSLRGGFVPGSNLEP
;
A
#
# COMPACT_ATOMS: atom_id res chain seq x y z
N MET A 1 -11.46 41.34 15.92
CA MET A 1 -10.70 40.16 16.40
C MET A 1 -11.60 38.92 16.57
N VAL A 2 -12.28 38.45 15.51
CA VAL A 2 -13.22 37.30 15.59
C VAL A 2 -12.95 36.23 14.50
N ALA A 3 -12.36 36.60 13.35
CA ALA A 3 -12.05 35.67 12.26
C ALA A 3 -10.90 34.66 12.56
N GLY A 4 -10.05 34.94 13.55
CA GLY A 4 -8.92 34.08 13.92
C GLY A 4 -9.27 32.89 14.81
N ARG A 5 -10.44 32.90 15.49
CA ARG A 5 -10.86 31.78 16.36
C ARG A 5 -11.52 30.64 15.56
N ALA A 6 -12.38 30.98 14.60
CA ALA A 6 -13.08 29.98 13.78
C ALA A 6 -12.15 29.14 12.87
N ALA A 7 -11.01 29.70 12.44
CA ALA A 7 -10.00 28.96 11.67
C ALA A 7 -9.12 28.06 12.56
N ARG A 8 -8.94 28.41 13.83
CA ARG A 8 -8.19 27.61 14.82
C ARG A 8 -9.04 26.46 15.34
N GLU A 9 -10.35 26.66 15.51
CA GLU A 9 -11.30 25.61 15.90
C GLU A 9 -11.50 24.53 14.84
N ARG A 10 -11.46 24.84 13.54
CA ARG A 10 -11.55 23.81 12.48
C ARG A 10 -10.31 22.92 12.37
N ARG A 11 -9.12 23.45 12.68
CA ARG A 11 -7.89 22.63 12.78
C ARG A 11 -7.85 21.84 14.08
N SER A 12 -8.39 22.41 15.16
CA SER A 12 -8.52 21.74 16.45
C SER A 12 -9.53 20.60 16.40
N ALA A 13 -10.63 20.71 15.64
CA ALA A 13 -11.64 19.65 15.55
C ALA A 13 -11.19 18.43 14.70
N LEU A 14 -10.34 18.62 13.69
CA LEU A 14 -9.74 17.51 12.92
C LEU A 14 -8.57 16.84 13.67
N GLY A 15 -7.92 17.55 14.59
CA GLY A 15 -6.93 16.97 15.53
C GLY A 15 -7.57 16.37 16.81
N SER A 16 -8.74 16.87 17.22
CA SER A 16 -9.41 16.49 18.48
C SER A 16 -10.05 15.11 18.44
N THR A 17 -10.35 14.52 17.28
CA THR A 17 -10.77 13.11 17.16
C THR A 17 -9.59 12.13 17.11
N LEU A 18 -8.39 12.58 16.72
CA LEU A 18 -7.14 11.80 16.72
C LEU A 18 -6.53 11.61 18.12
N LEU A 19 -6.88 12.47 19.08
CA LEU A 19 -6.49 12.36 20.51
C LEU A 19 -7.52 11.62 21.38
N VAL A 20 -8.73 11.34 20.87
CA VAL A 20 -9.82 10.67 21.62
C VAL A 20 -9.59 9.16 21.80
N PHE A 21 -8.64 8.56 21.08
CA PHE A 21 -8.16 7.18 21.29
C PHE A 21 -6.84 7.14 22.07
N ASP A 22 -6.75 7.86 23.20
CA ASP A 22 -5.65 7.91 24.19
C ASP A 22 -5.17 6.54 24.75
N ALA A 23 -5.53 5.43 24.11
CA ALA A 23 -5.05 4.07 24.36
C ALA A 23 -3.82 3.68 23.49
N ILE A 24 -3.55 4.37 22.38
CA ILE A 24 -2.38 4.08 21.51
C ILE A 24 -1.76 5.38 20.99
N ASP A 25 -0.50 5.61 21.33
CA ASP A 25 0.33 6.73 20.83
C ASP A 25 0.26 6.80 19.29
N PHE A 26 0.08 7.98 18.71
CA PHE A 26 0.04 8.19 17.26
C PHE A 26 1.25 7.57 16.55
N ALA A 27 2.42 7.60 17.18
CA ALA A 27 3.62 6.96 16.66
C ALA A 27 3.47 5.43 16.61
N ILE A 28 2.88 4.82 17.64
CA ILE A 28 2.62 3.37 17.69
C ILE A 28 1.57 2.99 16.64
N ALA A 29 0.46 3.74 16.53
CA ALA A 29 -0.56 3.48 15.53
C ALA A 29 -0.02 3.59 14.10
N THR A 30 0.82 4.60 13.85
CA THR A 30 1.49 4.80 12.56
C THR A 30 2.47 3.66 12.28
N ALA A 31 3.27 3.26 13.27
CA ALA A 31 4.23 2.16 13.14
C ALA A 31 3.51 0.83 12.82
N LEU A 32 2.43 0.52 13.54
CA LEU A 32 1.62 -0.67 13.29
C LEU A 32 1.00 -0.65 11.89
N SER A 33 0.47 0.49 11.46
CA SER A 33 -0.08 0.67 10.10
C SER A 33 0.99 0.44 9.03
N VAL A 34 2.17 1.03 9.20
CA VAL A 34 3.31 0.83 8.29
C VAL A 34 3.73 -0.64 8.22
N ILE A 35 3.83 -1.32 9.36
CA ILE A 35 4.15 -2.75 9.44
C ILE A 35 3.09 -3.57 8.69
N ALA A 36 1.80 -3.29 8.93
CA ALA A 36 0.71 -3.98 8.25
C ALA A 36 0.79 -3.80 6.73
N ILE A 37 1.05 -2.58 6.24
CA ILE A 37 1.23 -2.29 4.81
C ILE A 37 2.41 -3.07 4.23
N VAL A 38 3.55 -3.12 4.93
CA VAL A 38 4.74 -3.88 4.49
C VAL A 38 4.45 -5.37 4.41
N VAL A 39 3.82 -5.94 5.45
CA VAL A 39 3.42 -7.35 5.47
C VAL A 39 2.43 -7.65 4.34
N GLN A 40 1.45 -6.78 4.12
CA GLN A 40 0.46 -6.92 3.06
C GLN A 40 1.10 -6.86 1.66
N ALA A 41 2.02 -5.92 1.43
CA ALA A 41 2.76 -5.79 0.18
C ALA A 41 3.65 -7.02 -0.09
N PHE A 42 4.36 -7.48 0.95
CA PHE A 42 5.17 -8.69 0.89
C PHE A 42 4.33 -9.92 0.56
N TRP A 43 3.18 -10.07 1.23
CA TRP A 43 2.26 -11.17 0.98
C TRP A 43 1.72 -11.13 -0.45
N LEU A 44 1.36 -9.96 -0.97
CA LEU A 44 0.91 -9.81 -2.37
C LEU A 44 1.96 -10.32 -3.36
N VAL A 45 3.22 -9.93 -3.17
CA VAL A 45 4.34 -10.38 -4.01
C VAL A 45 4.52 -11.89 -3.92
N LEU A 46 4.56 -12.43 -2.70
CA LEU A 46 4.80 -13.86 -2.49
C LEU A 46 3.66 -14.71 -3.03
N ALA A 47 2.41 -14.37 -2.71
CA ALA A 47 1.22 -15.07 -3.18
C ALA A 47 1.15 -15.07 -4.71
N ASN A 48 1.38 -13.93 -5.36
CA ASN A 48 1.36 -13.87 -6.82
C ASN A 48 2.53 -14.58 -7.48
N ARG A 49 3.73 -14.61 -6.85
CA ARG A 49 4.84 -15.44 -7.31
C ARG A 49 4.51 -16.93 -7.27
N LEU A 50 3.82 -17.38 -6.23
CA LEU A 50 3.37 -18.76 -6.09
C LEU A 50 2.24 -19.07 -7.08
N LEU A 51 1.26 -18.18 -7.23
CA LEU A 51 0.16 -18.34 -8.19
C LEU A 51 0.64 -18.38 -9.64
N CYS A 52 1.66 -17.60 -10.00
CA CYS A 52 2.29 -17.67 -11.32
C CYS A 52 2.95 -19.02 -11.65
N ARG A 53 3.16 -19.89 -10.65
CA ARG A 53 3.64 -21.27 -10.85
C ARG A 53 2.51 -22.27 -11.08
N VAL A 54 1.25 -21.86 -10.85
CA VAL A 54 0.08 -22.71 -11.07
C VAL A 54 -0.35 -22.56 -12.53
N ASP A 55 -0.49 -23.69 -13.22
CA ASP A 55 -0.96 -23.71 -14.60
C ASP A 55 -2.39 -23.15 -14.71
N GLY A 56 -2.60 -22.32 -15.73
CA GLY A 56 -3.86 -21.61 -15.96
C GLY A 56 -3.94 -20.22 -15.31
N TYR A 57 -3.05 -19.85 -14.37
CA TYR A 57 -3.09 -18.51 -13.77
C TYR A 57 -2.61 -17.44 -14.76
N PRO A 58 -3.34 -16.33 -14.95
CA PRO A 58 -2.93 -15.26 -15.86
C PRO A 58 -1.63 -14.59 -15.40
N ARG A 59 -0.51 -14.94 -16.06
CA ARG A 59 0.83 -14.44 -15.73
C ARG A 59 0.94 -12.91 -15.73
N GLY A 60 0.21 -12.22 -16.61
CA GLY A 60 0.18 -10.76 -16.66
C GLY A 60 -0.40 -10.13 -15.40
N LEU A 61 -1.44 -10.75 -14.84
CA LEU A 61 -2.09 -10.30 -13.62
C LEU A 61 -1.21 -10.56 -12.39
N GLY A 62 -0.53 -11.71 -12.34
CA GLY A 62 0.47 -11.98 -11.32
C GLY A 62 1.69 -11.06 -11.39
N ALA A 63 2.20 -10.79 -12.60
CA ALA A 63 3.29 -9.84 -12.80
C ALA A 63 2.91 -8.42 -12.35
N PHE A 64 1.70 -7.97 -12.65
CA PHE A 64 1.19 -6.67 -12.22
C PHE A 64 1.18 -6.54 -10.69
N ALA A 65 0.64 -7.53 -9.97
CA ALA A 65 0.67 -7.54 -8.51
C ALA A 65 2.09 -7.60 -7.94
N ILE A 66 2.98 -8.38 -8.55
CA ILE A 66 4.38 -8.44 -8.09
C ILE A 66 5.06 -7.07 -8.26
N VAL A 67 4.93 -6.45 -9.42
CA VAL A 67 5.50 -5.11 -9.68
C VAL A 67 4.92 -4.08 -8.72
N GLY A 68 3.60 -4.10 -8.52
CA GLY A 68 2.91 -3.24 -7.58
C GLY A 68 3.38 -3.38 -6.13
N GLY A 69 3.45 -4.62 -5.63
CA GLY A 69 3.93 -4.90 -4.28
C GLY A 69 5.42 -4.57 -4.09
N VAL A 70 6.26 -4.84 -5.09
CA VAL A 70 7.68 -4.45 -5.07
C VAL A 70 7.83 -2.93 -5.09
N ALA A 71 7.05 -2.22 -5.91
CA ALA A 71 7.05 -0.76 -5.95
C ALA A 71 6.65 -0.19 -4.58
N LEU A 72 5.61 -0.72 -3.95
CA LEU A 72 5.19 -0.27 -2.61
C LEU A 72 6.32 -0.46 -1.58
N LEU A 73 6.95 -1.62 -1.54
CA LEU A 73 8.09 -1.90 -0.64
C LEU A 73 9.30 -1.00 -0.93
N ALA A 74 9.63 -0.79 -2.20
CA ALA A 74 10.73 0.08 -2.61
C ALA A 74 10.46 1.53 -2.24
N GLY A 75 9.23 2.02 -2.47
CA GLY A 75 8.81 3.37 -2.08
C GLY A 75 8.95 3.60 -0.58
N MET A 76 8.49 2.65 0.24
CA MET A 76 8.62 2.71 1.70
C MET A 76 10.09 2.70 2.15
N ALA A 77 10.93 1.87 1.54
CA ALA A 77 12.36 1.86 1.81
C ALA A 77 13.02 3.20 1.47
N LEU A 78 12.69 3.78 0.31
CA LEU A 78 13.21 5.09 -0.13
C LEU A 78 12.80 6.22 0.82
N VAL A 79 11.54 6.24 1.25
CA VAL A 79 11.05 7.20 2.26
C VAL A 79 11.80 7.02 3.58
N GLY A 80 11.96 5.78 4.06
CA GLY A 80 12.71 5.48 5.27
C GLY A 80 14.17 5.92 5.21
N ILE A 81 14.85 5.65 4.08
CA ILE A 81 16.23 6.09 3.84
C ILE A 81 16.31 7.63 3.83
N GLY A 82 15.39 8.31 3.15
CA GLY A 82 15.34 9.76 3.10
C GLY A 82 15.20 10.39 4.49
N LEU A 83 14.35 9.82 5.34
CA LEU A 83 14.15 10.26 6.73
C LEU A 83 15.40 10.03 7.60
N VAL A 84 16.10 8.91 7.43
CA VAL A 84 17.32 8.59 8.20
C VAL A 84 18.49 9.48 7.78
N LEU A 85 18.65 9.74 6.48
CA LEU A 85 19.78 10.52 5.97
C LEU A 85 19.64 12.02 6.26
N GLN A 86 18.44 12.58 6.14
CA GLN A 86 18.20 14.01 6.34
C GLN A 86 16.87 14.25 7.07
N PRO A 87 16.83 14.01 8.39
CA PRO A 87 15.61 14.21 9.16
C PRO A 87 15.13 15.66 9.06
N GLY A 88 13.88 15.84 8.61
CA GLY A 88 13.23 17.15 8.51
C GLY A 88 13.40 17.90 7.18
N VAL A 89 14.07 17.31 6.18
CA VAL A 89 14.20 17.90 4.84
C VAL A 89 13.52 16.98 3.81
N GLU A 90 12.55 17.51 3.07
CA GLU A 90 11.93 16.80 1.95
C GLU A 90 12.93 16.69 0.79
N THR A 91 13.65 15.58 0.74
CA THR A 91 14.65 15.31 -0.30
C THR A 91 13.98 14.81 -1.59
N PRO A 92 14.63 14.92 -2.75
CA PRO A 92 14.16 14.28 -3.98
C PRO A 92 13.91 12.77 -3.82
N LEU A 93 14.69 12.12 -2.95
CA LEU A 93 14.55 10.71 -2.61
C LEU A 93 13.22 10.43 -1.89
N TRP A 94 12.80 11.35 -1.03
CA TRP A 94 11.51 11.28 -0.35
C TRP A 94 10.35 11.37 -1.35
N PHE A 95 10.37 12.35 -2.25
CA PHE A 95 9.35 12.49 -3.29
C PHE A 95 9.30 11.27 -4.22
N LEU A 96 10.46 10.74 -4.61
CA LEU A 96 10.54 9.53 -5.41
C LEU A 96 9.95 8.33 -4.66
N GLY A 97 10.29 8.18 -3.38
CA GLY A 97 9.75 7.12 -2.53
C GLY A 97 8.23 7.21 -2.38
N VAL A 98 7.69 8.42 -2.18
CA VAL A 98 6.24 8.65 -2.11
C VAL A 98 5.57 8.32 -3.45
N ALA A 99 6.10 8.79 -4.57
CA ALA A 99 5.52 8.53 -5.89
C ALA A 99 5.50 7.02 -6.22
N VAL A 100 6.61 6.34 -5.98
CA VAL A 100 6.74 4.89 -6.20
C VAL A 100 5.84 4.10 -5.23
N GLY A 101 5.78 4.53 -3.97
CA GLY A 101 4.91 3.96 -2.95
C GLY A 101 3.43 4.10 -3.30
N LEU A 102 3.00 5.30 -3.72
CA LEU A 102 1.63 5.56 -4.16
C LEU A 102 1.24 4.73 -5.39
N PHE A 103 2.15 4.61 -6.36
CA PHE A 103 1.92 3.72 -7.50
C PHE A 103 1.69 2.27 -7.05
N GLY A 104 2.54 1.75 -6.16
CA GLY A 104 2.37 0.43 -5.58
C GLY A 104 1.06 0.29 -4.78
N TRP A 105 0.69 1.32 -4.03
CA TRP A 105 -0.56 1.32 -3.25
C TRP A 105 -1.81 1.30 -4.14
N VAL A 106 -1.85 2.12 -5.20
CA VAL A 106 -2.97 2.15 -6.17
C VAL A 106 -3.04 0.87 -7.02
N SER A 107 -1.90 0.19 -7.23
CA SER A 107 -1.89 -1.08 -7.96
C SER A 107 -2.70 -2.18 -7.27
N MET A 108 -2.80 -2.16 -5.93
CA MET A 108 -3.55 -3.16 -5.17
C MET A 108 -5.06 -3.18 -5.52
N PRO A 109 -5.83 -2.08 -5.36
CA PRO A 109 -7.25 -2.09 -5.69
C PRO A 109 -7.48 -2.37 -7.18
N VAL A 110 -6.60 -1.89 -8.07
CA VAL A 110 -6.67 -2.19 -9.50
C VAL A 110 -6.49 -3.70 -9.74
N TRP A 111 -5.52 -4.33 -9.09
CA TRP A 111 -5.30 -5.77 -9.19
C TRP A 111 -6.51 -6.56 -8.70
N PHE A 112 -7.13 -6.18 -7.58
CA PHE A 112 -8.35 -6.83 -7.08
C PHE A 112 -9.50 -6.77 -8.09
N LEU A 113 -9.69 -5.63 -8.76
CA LEU A 113 -10.69 -5.49 -9.83
C LEU A 113 -10.37 -6.40 -11.02
N LEU A 114 -9.11 -6.45 -11.45
CA LEU A 114 -8.68 -7.32 -12.55
C LEU A 114 -8.86 -8.80 -12.23
N VAL A 115 -8.58 -9.21 -10.98
CA VAL A 115 -8.83 -10.57 -10.49
C VAL A 115 -10.32 -10.88 -10.57
N ALA A 116 -11.17 -10.00 -10.04
CA ALA A 116 -12.61 -10.19 -10.03
C ALA A 116 -13.18 -10.33 -11.46
N VAL A 117 -12.67 -9.55 -12.41
CA VAL A 117 -13.05 -9.66 -13.83
C VAL A 117 -12.54 -10.97 -14.45
N SER A 118 -11.31 -11.36 -14.14
CA SER A 118 -10.69 -12.59 -14.66
C SER A 118 -11.39 -13.87 -14.15
N LEU A 119 -11.85 -13.86 -12.89
CA LEU A 119 -12.64 -14.94 -12.31
C LEU A 119 -14.03 -15.06 -12.95
N ARG A 120 -14.66 -13.93 -13.32
CA ARG A 120 -15.93 -13.94 -14.08
C ARG A 120 -15.75 -14.42 -15.52
N GLY A 121 -14.57 -14.23 -16.10
CA GLY A 121 -14.23 -14.62 -17.47
C GLY A 121 -13.88 -16.09 -17.68
N GLY A 122 -13.85 -16.92 -16.62
CA GLY A 122 -13.68 -18.38 -16.75
C GLY A 122 -12.34 -18.95 -16.31
N PHE A 123 -11.61 -18.31 -15.39
CA PHE A 123 -10.48 -18.98 -14.72
C PHE A 123 -10.99 -20.15 -13.86
N VAL A 124 -10.88 -21.38 -14.41
CA VAL A 124 -11.07 -22.64 -13.68
C VAL A 124 -9.69 -23.28 -13.49
N PRO A 125 -9.07 -23.15 -12.32
CA PRO A 125 -7.81 -23.85 -12.06
C PRO A 125 -8.06 -25.37 -12.04
N GLY A 126 -7.50 -26.09 -13.02
CA GLY A 126 -7.48 -27.56 -13.04
C GLY A 126 -8.15 -28.28 -14.22
N SER A 127 -8.50 -27.64 -15.33
CA SER A 127 -9.17 -28.32 -16.46
C SER A 127 -8.29 -29.27 -17.30
N ASN A 128 -7.12 -29.68 -16.82
CA ASN A 128 -6.23 -30.63 -17.51
C ASN A 128 -6.41 -32.07 -17.00
N LEU A 129 -7.54 -32.41 -16.40
CA LEU A 129 -7.91 -33.78 -16.04
C LEU A 129 -9.06 -34.25 -16.94
N GLU A 130 -8.76 -34.53 -18.21
CA GLU A 130 -9.48 -35.57 -18.95
C GLU A 130 -8.44 -36.43 -19.71
N PRO A 131 -8.62 -37.78 -19.71
CA PRO A 131 -7.61 -38.79 -20.05
C PRO A 131 -7.27 -38.91 -21.54
#